data_AF-A0A151LMQ2-F1
#
_entry.id   AF-A0A151LMQ2-F1
#
_cell.length_a   1.000
_cell.length_b   1.000
_cell.length_c   1.000
_cell.angle_alpha   90.00
_cell.angle_beta   90.00
_cell.angle_gamma   90.00
#
_symmetry.space_group_name_H-M   'P 1'
#
loop_
_entity.id
_entity.type
_entity.pdbx_description
1 polymer ?
#
loop_
_entity_poly.entity_id
_entity_poly.type
_entity_poly.pdbx_seq_one_letter_code
_entity_poly.pdbx_strand_id
1 'polypeptide(L)'
;LSGRYKADIEKQYYMHDLPWVWHKNFYTGTNHFCDNMVIGKKKWYRKEQQNEKMKESMKKINNLVLEYREECKNKKRYNFLEKVVNTLGDEIAHKYIRKIKNIYL
;
A
#
# COMPACT_ATOMS: atom_id res chain seq x y z
N LEU A 1 -43.39 3.13 30.14
CA LEU A 1 -43.42 2.16 31.26
C LEU A 1 -42.10 2.24 32.02
N SER A 2 -42.14 2.14 33.36
CA SER A 2 -40.92 1.98 34.16
C SER A 2 -40.24 0.64 33.85
N GLY A 3 -38.91 0.57 34.02
CA GLY A 3 -38.12 -0.64 33.76
C GLY A 3 -38.61 -1.87 34.52
N ARG A 4 -39.21 -1.69 35.71
CA ARG A 4 -39.79 -2.77 36.50
C ARG A 4 -40.98 -3.43 35.81
N TYR A 5 -41.95 -2.63 35.37
CA TYR A 5 -43.11 -3.15 34.64
C TYR A 5 -42.71 -3.84 33.33
N LYS A 6 -41.66 -3.36 32.67
CA LYS A 6 -41.10 -4.04 31.50
C LYS A 6 -40.58 -5.43 31.85
N ALA A 7 -39.83 -5.57 32.95
CA ALA A 7 -39.29 -6.85 33.40
C ALA A 7 -40.39 -7.83 33.83
N ASP A 8 -41.46 -7.35 34.49
CA ASP A 8 -42.58 -8.20 34.88
C ASP A 8 -43.34 -8.76 33.66
N ILE A 9 -43.55 -7.93 32.64
CA ILE A 9 -44.15 -8.37 31.37
C ILE A 9 -43.21 -9.34 30.65
N GLU A 10 -41.91 -9.04 30.59
CA GLU A 10 -40.91 -9.91 29.98
C GLU A 10 -40.86 -11.30 30.66
N LYS A 11 -40.99 -11.34 31.99
CA LYS A 11 -41.10 -12.59 32.75
C LYS A 11 -42.32 -13.42 32.36
N GLN A 12 -43.47 -12.79 32.09
CA GLN A 12 -44.67 -13.50 31.63
C GLN A 12 -44.45 -14.16 30.26
N TYR A 13 -43.75 -13.49 29.34
CA TYR A 13 -43.40 -14.08 28.05
C TYR A 13 -42.53 -15.33 28.23
N TYR A 14 -41.50 -15.26 29.08
CA TYR A 14 -40.66 -16.42 29.37
C TYR A 14 -41.40 -17.57 30.05
N MET A 15 -42.38 -17.29 30.93
CA MET A 15 -43.18 -18.34 31.57
C MET A 15 -44.11 -19.10 30.60
N HIS A 16 -44.41 -18.51 29.45
CA HIS A 16 -45.30 -19.09 28.44
C HIS A 16 -44.53 -19.57 27.19
N ASP A 17 -43.21 -19.71 27.28
CA ASP A 17 -42.32 -20.08 26.17
C ASP A 17 -42.45 -19.14 24.95
N LEU A 18 -42.84 -17.88 25.19
CA LEU A 18 -42.95 -16.86 24.15
C LEU A 18 -41.65 -16.08 24.00
N PRO A 19 -41.19 -15.83 22.76
CA PRO A 19 -39.99 -15.04 22.53
C PRO A 19 -40.23 -13.56 22.84
N TRP A 20 -39.23 -12.90 23.44
CA TRP A 20 -39.32 -11.47 23.76
C TRP A 20 -39.09 -10.59 22.52
N VAL A 21 -40.19 -10.25 21.83
CA VAL A 21 -40.20 -9.53 20.54
C VAL A 21 -39.79 -8.05 20.65
N TRP A 22 -39.81 -7.49 21.86
CA TRP A 22 -39.61 -6.06 22.10
C TRP A 22 -38.14 -5.62 22.15
N HIS A 23 -37.19 -6.52 21.88
CA HIS A 23 -35.80 -6.13 21.65
C HIS A 23 -35.68 -5.36 20.34
N LYS A 24 -34.91 -4.26 20.35
CA LYS A 24 -34.63 -3.45 19.15
C LYS A 24 -34.06 -4.28 18.00
N ASN A 25 -33.36 -5.37 18.31
CA ASN A 25 -32.68 -6.23 17.35
C ASN A 25 -33.39 -7.58 17.13
N PHE A 26 -34.63 -7.75 17.61
CA PHE A 26 -35.31 -9.05 17.59
C PHE A 26 -35.38 -9.66 16.18
N TYR A 27 -35.73 -8.86 15.18
CA TYR A 27 -35.84 -9.31 13.79
C TYR A 27 -34.51 -9.33 13.03
N THR A 28 -33.52 -8.55 13.47
CA THR A 28 -32.23 -8.43 12.78
C THR A 28 -31.20 -9.45 13.25
N GLY A 29 -31.46 -10.17 14.35
CA GLY A 29 -30.55 -11.20 14.88
C GLY A 29 -29.16 -10.68 15.28
N THR A 30 -29.01 -9.35 15.38
CA THR A 30 -27.73 -8.72 15.69
C THR A 30 -27.43 -8.88 17.17
N ASN A 31 -26.70 -9.95 17.41
CA ASN A 31 -26.14 -10.37 18.67
C ASN A 31 -25.14 -9.35 19.26
N HIS A 32 -24.74 -9.57 20.51
CA HIS A 32 -23.90 -8.68 21.29
C HIS A 32 -22.61 -8.34 20.51
N PHE A 33 -21.99 -7.19 20.78
CA PHE A 33 -20.73 -6.80 20.10
C PHE A 33 -19.65 -7.89 20.16
N CYS A 34 -19.68 -8.74 21.20
CA CYS A 34 -18.78 -9.88 21.39
C CYS A 34 -19.06 -11.09 20.47
N ASP A 35 -20.24 -11.18 19.87
CA ASP A 35 -20.62 -12.26 18.95
C ASP A 35 -20.24 -11.92 17.49
N ASN A 36 -19.91 -10.65 17.22
CA ASN A 36 -19.32 -10.27 15.94
C ASN A 36 -17.94 -10.93 15.81
N MET A 37 -17.66 -11.52 14.64
CA MET A 37 -16.35 -12.11 14.34
C MET A 37 -15.25 -11.13 14.74
N VAL A 38 -14.35 -11.57 15.63
CA VAL A 38 -13.23 -10.76 16.09
C VAL A 38 -12.37 -10.44 14.87
N ILE A 39 -12.55 -9.25 14.30
CA ILE A 39 -11.63 -8.68 13.32
C ILE A 39 -10.26 -8.74 14.00
N GLY A 40 -9.38 -9.61 13.49
CA GLY A 40 -8.15 -10.02 14.18
C GLY A 40 -7.33 -8.83 14.70
N LYS A 41 -6.42 -9.09 15.65
CA LYS A 41 -5.57 -8.03 16.26
C LYS A 41 -4.99 -7.13 15.16
N LYS A 42 -5.45 -5.87 15.11
CA LYS A 42 -5.05 -4.79 14.17
C LYS A 42 -3.54 -4.69 13.88
N LYS A 43 -2.70 -5.18 14.78
CA LYS A 43 -1.24 -5.30 14.61
C LYS A 43 -0.82 -6.23 13.45
N TRP A 44 -1.52 -7.34 13.21
CA TRP A 44 -1.18 -8.27 12.12
C TRP A 44 -1.34 -7.62 10.75
N TYR A 45 -2.48 -6.96 10.52
CA TYR A 45 -2.74 -6.22 9.29
C TYR A 45 -1.71 -5.12 9.03
N ARG A 46 -1.30 -4.38 10.08
CA ARG A 46 -0.26 -3.35 9.95
C ARG A 46 1.10 -3.93 9.59
N LYS A 47 1.48 -5.06 10.19
CA LYS A 47 2.75 -5.74 9.90
C LYS A 47 2.78 -6.29 8.48
N GLU A 48 1.68 -6.91 8.05
CA GLU A 48 1.52 -7.43 6.70
C GLU A 48 1.58 -6.31 5.66
N GLN A 49 0.85 -5.21 5.88
CA GLN A 49 0.91 -4.02 5.02
C GLN A 49 2.32 -3.40 4.96
N GLN A 50 3.05 -3.39 6.08
CA GLN A 50 4.46 -2.94 6.09
C GLN A 50 5.36 -3.87 5.27
N ASN A 51 5.17 -5.18 5.40
CA ASN A 51 5.93 -6.16 4.64
C ASN A 51 5.68 -6.04 3.13
N GLU A 52 4.43 -5.83 2.72
CA GLU A 52 4.08 -5.62 1.29
C GLU A 52 4.75 -4.36 0.74
N LYS A 53 4.67 -3.24 1.47
CA LYS A 53 5.35 -1.99 1.09
C LYS A 53 6.86 -2.18 0.98
N MET A 54 7.46 -2.92 1.91
CA MET A 54 8.90 -3.21 1.89
C MET A 54 9.29 -4.06 0.68
N LYS A 55 8.48 -5.07 0.33
CA LYS A 55 8.69 -5.92 -0.85
C LYS A 55 8.60 -5.12 -2.15
N GLU A 56 7.64 -4.21 -2.26
CA GLU A 56 7.50 -3.34 -3.43
C GLU A 56 8.70 -2.40 -3.58
N SER A 57 9.13 -1.78 -2.46
CA SER A 57 10.33 -0.94 -2.44
C SER A 57 11.57 -1.72 -2.85
N MET A 58 11.75 -2.94 -2.34
CA MET A 58 12.88 -3.81 -2.71
C MET A 58 12.94 -4.11 -4.21
N LYS A 59 11.79 -4.30 -4.86
CA LYS A 59 11.72 -4.51 -6.31
C LYS A 59 12.24 -3.30 -7.10
N LYS A 60 12.07 -2.08 -6.56
CA LYS A 60 12.47 -0.82 -7.21
C LYS A 60 13.92 -0.40 -6.90
N ILE A 61 14.62 -1.07 -5.98
CA ILE A 61 15.99 -0.71 -5.57
C ILE A 61 16.97 -0.65 -6.75
N ASN A 62 16.93 -1.63 -7.65
CA ASN A 62 17.88 -1.68 -8.77
C ASN A 62 17.74 -0.47 -9.70
N ASN A 63 16.52 -0.03 -9.98
CA ASN A 63 16.26 1.16 -10.80
C ASN A 63 16.78 2.41 -10.12
N LEU A 64 16.51 2.54 -8.81
CA LEU A 64 16.94 3.69 -8.02
C LEU A 64 18.47 3.79 -7.93
N VAL A 65 19.17 2.65 -7.87
CA VAL A 65 20.64 2.60 -7.91
C VAL A 65 21.18 3.03 -9.28
N LEU A 66 20.51 2.65 -10.38
CA LEU A 66 20.91 3.07 -11.72
C LEU A 66 20.72 4.58 -11.92
N GLU A 67 19.56 5.11 -11.52
CA GLU A 67 19.28 6.55 -11.55
C GLU A 67 20.32 7.34 -10.74
N TYR A 68 20.65 6.88 -9.55
CA TYR A 68 21.68 7.51 -8.71
C TYR A 68 23.06 7.50 -9.38
N ARG A 69 23.45 6.39 -10.02
CA ARG A 69 24.74 6.29 -10.74
C ARG A 69 24.80 7.24 -11.92
N GLU A 70 23.70 7.37 -12.67
CA GLU A 70 23.60 8.29 -13.80
C GLU A 70 23.66 9.74 -13.35
N GLU A 71 22.97 10.08 -12.26
CA GLU A 71 23.05 11.41 -11.65
C GLU A 71 24.48 11.75 -11.19
N CYS A 72 25.17 10.81 -10.54
CA CYS A 72 26.57 10.97 -10.16
C CYS A 72 27.49 11.16 -11.37
N LYS A 73 27.26 10.42 -12.46
CA LYS A 73 28.01 10.57 -13.71
C LYS A 73 27.81 11.97 -14.30
N ASN A 74 26.57 12.45 -14.34
CA ASN A 74 26.22 13.77 -14.90
C ASN A 74 26.73 14.93 -14.03
N LYS A 75 26.83 14.74 -12.71
CA LYS A 75 27.43 15.72 -11.79
C LYS A 75 28.96 15.80 -11.90
N LYS A 76 29.62 14.81 -12.49
CA LYS A 76 31.08 14.81 -12.63
C LYS A 76 31.49 15.95 -13.56
N ARG A 77 32.39 16.82 -13.07
CA ARG A 77 32.96 17.90 -13.89
C ARG A 77 33.81 17.28 -15.00
N TYR A 78 33.48 17.58 -16.25
CA TYR A 78 34.25 17.15 -17.41
C TYR A 78 35.69 17.67 -17.36
N ASN A 79 36.64 16.80 -17.68
CA ASN A 79 38.03 17.17 -17.93
C ASN A 79 38.16 17.99 -19.21
N PHE A 80 39.30 18.66 -19.42
CA PHE A 80 39.50 19.56 -20.59
C PHE A 80 39.20 18.86 -21.92
N LEU A 81 39.74 17.66 -22.16
CA LEU A 81 39.46 16.88 -23.38
C LEU A 81 37.99 16.45 -23.49
N GLU A 82 37.39 16.00 -22.39
CA GLU A 82 35.97 15.59 -22.37
C GLU A 82 35.04 16.77 -22.67
N LYS A 83 35.38 17.98 -22.20
CA LYS A 83 34.67 19.21 -22.56
C LYS A 83 34.75 19.50 -24.05
N VAL A 84 35.96 19.43 -24.62
CA VAL A 84 36.20 19.69 -26.05
C VAL A 84 35.44 18.69 -26.92
N VAL A 85 35.43 17.41 -26.57
CA VAL A 85 34.63 16.38 -27.28
C VAL A 85 33.13 16.62 -27.12
N ASN A 86 32.66 17.01 -25.93
CA ASN A 86 31.25 17.29 -25.70
C ASN A 86 30.76 18.54 -26.45
N THR A 87 31.61 19.56 -26.62
CA THR A 87 31.28 20.77 -27.39
C THR A 87 31.39 20.57 -28.90
N LEU A 88 32.30 19.70 -29.37
CA LEU A 88 32.48 19.39 -30.79
C LEU A 88 31.54 18.31 -31.31
N GLY A 89 30.83 17.59 -30.43
CA GLY A 89 29.91 16.50 -30.79
C GLY A 89 28.75 16.94 -31.69
N ASP A 90 28.34 18.22 -31.62
CA ASP A 90 27.26 18.77 -32.44
C ASP A 90 27.74 19.19 -33.85
N GLU A 91 29.04 19.44 -34.04
CA GLU A 91 29.61 19.90 -35.33
C GLU A 91 30.33 18.77 -36.11
N ILE A 92 30.76 17.69 -35.46
CA ILE A 92 31.51 16.57 -36.08
C ILE A 92 30.59 15.39 -36.46
N ALA A 93 29.37 15.64 -36.94
CA ALA A 93 28.65 14.67 -37.76
C ALA A 93 28.87 14.97 -39.25
N HIS A 94 30.15 15.05 -39.66
CA HIS A 94 30.49 15.19 -41.08
C HIS A 94 29.95 13.97 -41.85
N LYS A 95 29.39 14.19 -43.04
CA LYS A 95 28.70 13.21 -43.92
C LYS A 95 29.44 11.87 -44.17
N TYR A 96 30.72 11.76 -43.79
CA TYR A 96 31.61 10.64 -44.08
C TYR A 96 32.10 9.84 -42.85
N ILE A 97 31.72 10.21 -41.63
CA ILE A 97 32.11 9.43 -40.43
C ILE A 97 31.16 8.24 -40.30
N ARG A 98 31.69 7.02 -40.52
CA ARG A 98 30.94 5.78 -40.29
C ARG A 98 30.50 5.73 -38.83
N LYS A 99 29.19 5.78 -38.59
CA LYS A 99 28.60 5.45 -37.29
C LYS A 99 29.07 4.03 -36.92
N ILE A 100 29.84 3.91 -35.85
CA ILE A 100 30.09 2.60 -35.24
C ILE A 100 28.72 2.14 -34.73
N LYS A 101 28.15 1.13 -35.39
CA LYS A 101 26.97 0.43 -34.87
C LYS A 101 27.36 -0.12 -33.51
N ASN A 102 26.66 0.34 -32.47
CA ASN A 102 26.76 -0.11 -31.08
C ASN A 102 27.24 -1.56 -30.97
N ILE A 103 28.47 -1.75 -30.49
CA ILE A 103 28.87 -3.03 -29.89
C ILE A 103 28.25 -3.02 -28.51
N TYR A 104 27.11 -3.69 -28.39
CA TYR A 104 26.52 -4.02 -27.11
C TYR A 104 27.45 -5.00 -26.40
N LEU A 105 28.08 -4.56 -25.31
CA LEU A 105 28.70 -5.38 -24.27
C LEU A 105 28.31 -4.80 -22.92
#